data_AF-A0A914DGS7-F1
#
_entry.id   AF-A0A914DGS7-F1
#
_cell.length_a   1.000
_cell.length_b   1.000
_cell.length_c   1.000
_cell.angle_alpha   90.00
_cell.angle_beta   90.00
_cell.angle_gamma   90.00
#
_symmetry.space_group_name_H-M   'P 1'
#
loop_
_entity.id
_entity.type
_entity.pdbx_description
1 polymer ?
#
loop_
_entity_poly.entity_id
_entity_poly.type
_entity_poly.pdbx_seq_one_letter_code
_entity_poly.pdbx_strand_id
1 'polypeptide(L)'
;MQSSYHFLPEDPTPGNRFRAYACYDFLPKDKTFLKRESNEYFQSKKYNYIDGGKIRKFHPICDQFLDNKLLKTLLAKDIALAQQLDVVNFDSTLELGLHQIRYAAKDTQPAYRNIASYEKTLSCSYAAWKC
;
A
#
# COMPACT_ATOMS: atom_id res chain seq x y z
N MET A 1 -10.50 -10.55 7.47
CA MET A 1 -9.94 -9.51 6.58
C MET A 1 -10.95 -8.41 6.28
N GLN A 2 -12.11 -8.68 5.66
CA GLN A 2 -13.06 -7.62 5.30
C GLN A 2 -13.54 -6.78 6.49
N SER A 3 -13.83 -7.41 7.63
CA SER A 3 -14.26 -6.70 8.84
C SER A 3 -13.26 -5.66 9.37
N SER A 4 -11.95 -5.84 9.12
CA SER A 4 -10.95 -4.88 9.62
C SER A 4 -11.02 -3.51 8.93
N TYR A 5 -11.65 -3.43 7.76
CA TYR A 5 -11.85 -2.17 7.05
C TYR A 5 -12.80 -1.21 7.79
N HIS A 6 -13.64 -1.73 8.71
CA HIS A 6 -14.52 -0.89 9.53
C HIS A 6 -13.76 -0.08 10.59
N PHE A 7 -12.57 -0.54 10.97
CA PHE A 7 -11.75 0.07 12.03
C PHE A 7 -10.59 0.92 11.47
N LEU A 8 -10.57 1.17 10.16
CA LEU A 8 -9.54 2.01 9.57
C LEU A 8 -9.72 3.47 10.02
N PRO A 9 -8.63 4.16 10.38
CA PRO A 9 -8.66 5.58 10.71
C PRO A 9 -8.81 6.44 9.45
N GLU A 10 -9.39 7.62 9.63
CA GLU A 10 -9.60 8.58 8.54
C GLU A 10 -8.25 9.09 8.01
N ASP A 11 -8.11 9.20 6.68
CA ASP A 11 -6.94 9.85 6.09
C ASP A 11 -7.06 11.37 6.30
N PRO A 12 -6.05 12.05 6.88
CA PRO A 12 -6.09 13.50 7.05
C PRO A 12 -6.14 14.28 5.72
N THR A 13 -5.87 13.63 4.57
CA THR A 13 -6.02 14.25 3.25
C THR A 13 -7.46 14.18 2.74
N PRO A 14 -7.98 15.25 2.10
CA PRO A 14 -9.28 15.23 1.44
C PRO A 14 -9.45 14.05 0.48
N GLY A 15 -10.68 13.54 0.38
CA GLY A 15 -11.02 12.43 -0.52
C GLY A 15 -11.95 11.36 0.06
N ASN A 16 -12.50 11.55 1.26
CA ASN A 16 -13.41 10.64 1.95
C ASN A 16 -12.92 9.19 1.94
N ARG A 17 -11.74 8.99 2.53
CA ARG A 17 -11.08 7.69 2.58
C ARG A 17 -10.46 7.43 3.95
N PHE A 18 -10.43 6.17 4.32
CA PHE A 18 -9.82 5.65 5.53
C PHE A 18 -8.66 4.76 5.13
N ARG A 19 -7.52 4.85 5.81
CA ARG A 19 -6.36 4.05 5.44
C ARG A 19 -5.39 3.75 6.56
N ALA A 20 -4.73 2.61 6.40
CA ALA A 20 -3.58 2.20 7.18
C ALA A 20 -2.46 1.73 6.24
N TYR A 21 -1.24 1.72 6.75
CA TYR A 21 -0.05 1.31 6.02
C TYR A 21 0.80 0.38 6.86
N ALA A 22 1.43 -0.59 6.21
CA ALA A 22 2.53 -1.35 6.76
C ALA A 22 3.60 -1.53 5.67
N CYS A 23 4.85 -1.73 6.09
CA CYS A 23 5.96 -1.94 5.18
C CYS A 23 6.72 -3.21 5.57
N TYR A 24 7.14 -3.98 4.58
CA TYR A 24 8.05 -5.12 4.76
C TYR A 24 9.30 -4.94 3.91
N ASP A 25 10.42 -5.42 4.44
CA ASP A 25 11.58 -5.79 3.65
C ASP A 25 11.44 -7.25 3.23
N PHE A 26 11.33 -7.49 1.93
CA PHE A 26 11.37 -8.83 1.36
C PHE A 26 12.79 -9.19 0.97
N LEU A 27 13.28 -10.31 1.50
CA LEU A 27 14.58 -10.88 1.20
C LEU A 27 14.40 -11.99 0.15
N PRO A 28 14.76 -11.78 -1.14
CA PRO A 28 14.46 -12.74 -2.20
C PRO A 28 15.14 -14.09 -2.03
N LYS A 29 16.38 -14.10 -1.51
CA LYS A 29 17.16 -15.32 -1.27
C LYS A 29 16.48 -16.25 -0.26
N ASP A 30 15.97 -15.67 0.82
CA ASP A 30 15.35 -16.42 1.93
C ASP A 30 13.82 -16.49 1.82
N LYS A 31 13.24 -15.85 0.80
CA LYS A 31 11.79 -15.69 0.60
C LYS A 31 11.06 -15.22 1.87
N THR A 32 11.71 -14.34 2.63
CA THR A 32 11.27 -13.92 3.96
C THR A 32 10.79 -12.48 3.94
N PHE A 33 9.71 -12.21 4.67
CA PHE A 33 9.16 -10.87 4.87
C PHE A 33 9.49 -10.38 6.28
N LEU A 34 10.27 -9.30 6.39
CA LEU A 34 10.60 -8.65 7.65
C LEU A 34 9.75 -7.38 7.80
N LYS A 35 8.85 -7.35 8.77
CA LYS A 35 8.00 -6.16 9.01
C LYS A 35 8.88 -5.02 9.53
N ARG A 36 8.82 -3.86 8.87
CA ARG A 36 9.44 -2.64 9.40
C ARG A 36 8.60 -2.08 10.54
N GLU A 37 9.26 -1.52 11.56
CA GLU A 37 8.59 -0.81 12.64
C GLU A 37 8.02 0.54 12.17
N SER A 38 8.66 1.15 11.17
CA SER A 38 8.23 2.42 10.58
C SER A 38 7.07 2.22 9.61
N ASN A 39 6.02 3.05 9.78
CA ASN A 39 4.89 3.18 8.85
C ASN A 39 4.99 4.50 8.07
N GLU A 40 6.21 4.96 7.85
CA GLU A 40 6.51 6.10 7.00
C GLU A 40 6.45 5.69 5.54
N TYR A 41 5.79 6.53 4.75
CA TYR A 41 5.65 6.35 3.31
C TYR A 41 6.02 7.64 2.62
N PHE A 42 7.12 7.61 1.86
CA PHE A 42 7.51 8.74 1.04
C PHE A 42 6.61 8.83 -0.19
N GLN A 43 5.84 9.90 -0.33
CA GLN A 43 5.12 10.18 -1.57
C GLN A 43 5.97 11.08 -2.45
N SER A 44 6.36 10.62 -3.64
CA SER A 44 7.11 11.48 -4.56
C SER A 44 6.21 12.58 -5.15
N LYS A 45 6.80 13.75 -5.45
CA LYS A 45 6.11 14.84 -6.16
C LYS A 45 5.65 14.42 -7.56
N LYS A 46 6.41 13.51 -8.21
CA LYS A 46 6.11 13.01 -9.56
C LYS A 46 4.70 12.44 -9.69
N TYR A 47 4.23 11.73 -8.66
CA TYR A 47 2.91 11.09 -8.67
C TYR A 47 1.87 11.79 -7.77
N ASN A 48 2.30 12.77 -6.97
CA ASN A 48 1.44 13.53 -6.06
C ASN A 48 1.85 15.01 -6.10
N TYR A 49 1.51 15.74 -7.16
CA TYR A 49 2.03 17.10 -7.35
C TYR A 49 1.64 18.07 -6.21
N ILE A 50 0.41 17.94 -5.69
CA ILE A 50 -0.14 18.82 -4.65
C ILE A 50 0.43 18.50 -3.26
N ASP A 51 0.57 17.22 -2.93
CA ASP A 51 0.88 16.77 -1.55
C ASP A 51 2.13 15.87 -1.43
N GLY A 52 2.89 15.73 -2.52
CA GLY A 52 4.09 14.90 -2.61
C GLY A 52 5.38 15.63 -2.23
N GLY A 53 6.47 14.89 -2.25
CA GLY A 53 7.79 15.34 -1.79
C GLY A 53 7.97 15.30 -0.28
N LYS A 54 7.07 14.61 0.44
CA LYS A 54 7.14 14.47 1.89
C LYS A 54 6.94 13.03 2.33
N ILE A 55 7.50 12.73 3.50
CA ILE A 55 7.23 11.50 4.23
C ILE A 55 5.88 11.68 4.94
N ARG A 56 4.98 10.73 4.73
CA ARG A 56 3.72 10.66 5.45
C ARG A 56 3.75 9.51 6.44
N LYS A 57 3.34 9.78 7.67
CA LYS A 57 3.12 8.76 8.68
C LYS A 57 1.66 8.35 8.64
N PHE A 58 1.42 7.05 8.47
CA PHE A 58 0.08 6.48 8.53
C PHE A 58 -0.08 5.65 9.80
N HIS A 59 -1.33 5.39 10.17
CA HIS A 59 -1.62 4.38 11.18
C HIS A 59 -1.18 3.00 10.70
N PRO A 60 -0.63 2.16 11.60
CA PRO A 60 -0.25 0.80 11.27
C PRO A 60 -1.48 -0.03 10.89
N ILE A 61 -1.29 -0.97 9.97
CA ILE A 61 -2.26 -2.05 9.77
C ILE A 61 -2.23 -2.96 11.01
N CYS A 62 -3.40 -3.40 11.49
CA CYS A 62 -3.48 -4.25 12.67
C CYS A 62 -2.85 -5.63 12.43
N ASP A 63 -2.22 -6.19 13.45
CA ASP A 63 -1.49 -7.46 13.33
C ASP A 63 -2.41 -8.63 12.94
N GLN A 64 -3.67 -8.63 13.41
CA GLN A 64 -4.65 -9.64 13.00
C GLN A 64 -4.89 -9.67 11.47
N PHE A 65 -4.82 -8.52 10.80
CA PHE A 65 -4.91 -8.46 9.34
C PHE A 65 -3.61 -8.95 8.69
N LEU A 66 -2.45 -8.52 9.20
CA LEU A 66 -1.13 -8.89 8.70
C LEU A 66 -0.83 -10.39 8.87
N ASP A 67 -1.32 -11.00 9.94
CA ASP A 67 -1.16 -12.42 10.24
C ASP A 67 -2.16 -13.32 9.53
N ASN A 68 -3.08 -12.74 8.76
CA ASN A 68 -4.06 -13.49 8.04
C ASN A 68 -3.42 -14.38 6.96
N LYS A 69 -3.71 -15.69 7.00
CA LYS A 69 -3.17 -16.67 6.03
C LYS A 69 -3.46 -16.30 4.58
N LEU A 70 -4.67 -15.81 4.29
CA LEU A 70 -5.03 -15.41 2.93
C LEU A 70 -4.19 -14.23 2.45
N LEU A 71 -3.93 -13.22 3.30
CA LEU A 71 -3.05 -12.11 2.96
C LEU A 71 -1.64 -12.61 2.64
N LYS A 72 -1.06 -13.46 3.49
CA LYS A 72 0.27 -14.04 3.27
C LYS A 72 0.34 -14.83 1.95
N THR A 73 -0.72 -15.57 1.60
CA THR A 73 -0.83 -16.25 0.30
C THR A 73 -0.91 -15.28 -0.87
N LEU A 74 -1.64 -14.17 -0.75
CA LEU A 74 -1.72 -13.15 -1.80
C LEU A 74 -0.35 -12.48 -2.02
N LEU A 75 0.34 -12.08 -0.96
CA LEU A 75 1.68 -11.48 -1.06
C LEU A 75 2.68 -12.42 -1.75
N ALA A 76 2.63 -13.72 -1.45
CA ALA A 76 3.49 -14.70 -2.10
C ALA A 76 3.18 -14.84 -3.60
N LYS A 77 1.90 -14.75 -3.99
CA LYS A 77 1.49 -14.75 -5.40
C LYS A 77 1.92 -13.49 -6.12
N ASP A 78 1.81 -12.32 -5.48
CA ASP A 78 2.25 -11.05 -6.07
C ASP A 78 3.76 -11.05 -6.33
N ILE A 79 4.55 -11.57 -5.38
CA ILE A 79 5.99 -11.79 -5.56
C ILE A 79 6.25 -12.72 -6.75
N ALA A 80 5.59 -13.88 -6.80
CA ALA A 80 5.80 -14.84 -7.87
C ALA A 80 5.45 -14.25 -9.24
N LEU A 81 4.37 -13.48 -9.32
CA LEU A 81 3.98 -12.77 -10.54
C LEU A 81 5.01 -11.70 -10.92
N ALA A 82 5.48 -10.89 -9.96
CA ALA A 82 6.50 -9.88 -10.20
C ALA A 82 7.83 -10.50 -10.68
N GLN A 83 8.20 -11.67 -10.16
CA GLN A 83 9.36 -12.46 -10.64
C GLN A 83 9.16 -12.94 -12.07
N GLN A 84 7.98 -13.48 -12.39
CA GLN A 84 7.67 -13.96 -13.74
C GLN A 84 7.67 -12.83 -14.79
N LEU A 85 7.28 -11.63 -14.38
CA LEU A 85 7.20 -10.47 -15.27
C LEU A 85 8.52 -9.68 -15.35
N ASP A 86 9.53 -10.01 -14.53
CA ASP A 86 10.82 -9.32 -14.46
C ASP A 86 10.69 -7.79 -14.30
N VAL A 87 9.74 -7.36 -13.47
CA VAL A 87 9.40 -5.93 -13.29
C VAL A 87 10.20 -5.24 -12.18
N VAL A 88 10.88 -6.01 -11.33
CA VAL A 88 11.68 -5.52 -10.20
C VAL A 88 12.95 -6.37 -10.05
N ASN A 89 14.02 -5.76 -9.53
CA ASN A 89 15.29 -6.45 -9.32
C ASN A 89 15.26 -7.34 -8.06
N PHE A 90 15.23 -8.66 -8.24
CA PHE A 90 15.24 -9.63 -7.14
C PHE A 90 16.63 -9.98 -6.59
N ASP A 91 17.71 -9.33 -7.06
CA ASP A 91 19.06 -9.50 -6.50
C ASP A 91 19.30 -8.68 -5.22
N SER A 92 18.39 -7.75 -4.91
CA SER A 92 18.42 -6.88 -3.73
C SER A 92 17.21 -7.06 -2.84
N THR A 93 17.28 -6.60 -1.59
CA THR A 93 16.12 -6.47 -0.71
C THR A 93 15.07 -5.58 -1.38
N LEU A 94 13.80 -6.00 -1.33
CA LEU A 94 12.68 -5.26 -1.90
C LEU A 94 11.81 -4.65 -0.80
N GLU A 95 11.39 -3.41 -1.01
CA GLU A 95 10.38 -2.76 -0.16
C GLU A 95 8.96 -3.14 -0.63
N LEU A 96 8.17 -3.79 0.23
CA LEU A 96 6.73 -3.98 0.05
C LEU A 96 5.94 -3.01 0.92
N GLY A 97 5.32 -2.02 0.29
CA GLY A 97 4.31 -1.20 0.94
C GLY A 97 2.91 -1.82 0.84
N LEU A 98 2.29 -2.18 1.97
CA LEU A 98 0.89 -2.61 2.03
C LEU A 98 0.01 -1.43 2.37
N HIS A 99 -0.93 -1.10 1.48
CA HIS A 99 -1.94 -0.07 1.70
C HIS A 99 -3.32 -0.68 1.90
N GLN A 100 -3.87 -0.58 3.11
CA GLN A 100 -5.26 -0.94 3.38
C GLN A 100 -6.11 0.33 3.28
N ILE A 101 -7.03 0.40 2.31
CA ILE A 101 -7.80 1.61 2.00
C ILE A 101 -9.30 1.28 1.91
N ARG A 102 -10.14 2.08 2.57
CA ARG A 102 -11.60 2.09 2.41
C ARG A 102 -12.06 3.46 1.93
N TYR A 103 -12.70 3.52 0.77
CA TYR A 103 -13.38 4.72 0.30
C TYR A 103 -14.80 4.76 0.86
N ALA A 104 -15.26 5.94 1.27
CA ALA A 104 -16.59 6.14 1.84
C ALA A 104 -17.30 7.27 1.10
N ALA A 105 -17.91 6.94 -0.04
CA ALA A 105 -18.76 7.87 -0.75
C ALA A 105 -20.12 7.99 -0.04
N LYS A 106 -20.65 9.21 0.05
CA LYS A 106 -22.03 9.51 0.45
C LYS A 106 -22.67 10.38 -0.62
N ASP A 107 -23.99 10.48 -0.64
CA ASP A 107 -24.75 11.19 -1.69
C ASP A 107 -24.28 12.62 -1.95
N THR A 108 -23.81 13.32 -0.91
CA THR A 108 -23.28 14.70 -0.99
C THR A 108 -21.76 14.79 -0.85
N GLN A 109 -21.08 13.67 -0.67
CA GLN A 109 -19.65 13.59 -0.36
C GLN A 109 -18.99 12.47 -1.17
N PRO A 110 -18.55 12.74 -2.42
CA PRO A 110 -17.89 11.73 -3.24
C PRO A 110 -16.55 11.33 -2.63
N ALA A 111 -16.15 10.08 -2.84
CA ALA A 111 -14.81 9.61 -2.48
C ALA A 111 -13.91 9.63 -3.72
N TYR A 112 -12.71 10.20 -3.59
CA TYR A 112 -11.81 10.39 -4.71
C TYR A 112 -10.34 10.22 -4.31
N ARG A 113 -9.49 9.97 -5.30
CA ARG A 113 -8.05 9.95 -5.16
C ARG A 113 -7.48 11.20 -5.83
N ASN A 114 -6.58 11.90 -5.15
CA ASN A 114 -5.73 12.89 -5.81
C ASN A 114 -4.74 12.15 -6.73
N ILE A 115 -4.93 12.29 -8.04
CA ILE A 115 -3.96 11.90 -9.07
C ILE A 115 -3.54 13.18 -9.79
N ALA A 116 -2.23 13.40 -9.93
CA ALA A 116 -1.72 14.32 -10.94
C ALA A 116 -1.46 13.49 -12.21
N SER A 117 -2.17 13.82 -13.29
CA SER A 117 -2.15 13.27 -14.65
C SER A 117 -3.16 12.16 -15.02
N TYR A 118 -3.94 12.49 -16.08
CA TYR A 118 -4.71 11.59 -16.92
C TYR A 118 -3.76 10.65 -17.68
N GLU A 119 -3.28 9.59 -17.05
CA GLU A 119 -2.85 8.40 -17.78
C GLU A 119 -3.40 7.18 -17.06
N LYS A 120 -4.10 6.34 -17.83
CA LYS A 120 -4.82 5.13 -17.41
C LYS A 120 -4.03 4.31 -16.38
N THR A 121 -4.24 4.59 -15.10
CA THR A 121 -3.74 3.75 -14.01
C THR A 121 -4.93 2.97 -13.47
N LEU A 122 -5.03 1.71 -13.86
CA LEU A 122 -5.82 0.71 -13.15
C LEU A 122 -5.29 0.65 -11.71
N SER A 123 -5.91 1.36 -10.78
CA SER A 123 -5.58 1.23 -9.36
C SER A 123 -6.28 0.00 -8.80
N CYS A 124 -5.66 -1.17 -8.96
CA CYS A 124 -5.93 -2.28 -8.06
C CYS A 124 -5.23 -1.96 -6.72
N SER A 125 -5.90 -2.15 -5.59
CA SER A 125 -5.30 -2.01 -4.27
C SER A 125 -4.28 -3.13 -4.04
N TYR A 126 -3.07 -2.98 -4.60
CA TYR A 126 -1.96 -3.91 -4.45
C TYR A 126 -0.67 -3.18 -4.09
N ALA A 127 0.22 -3.92 -3.44
CA ALA A 127 1.45 -3.41 -2.83
C ALA A 127 2.23 -2.52 -3.81
N ALA A 128 2.57 -1.31 -3.36
CA ALA A 128 3.40 -0.40 -4.15
C ALA A 128 4.86 -0.81 -3.93
N TRP A 129 5.49 -1.32 -4.99
CA TRP A 129 6.92 -1.61 -5.02
C TRP A 129 7.67 -0.32 -5.31
N LYS A 130 8.68 -0.01 -4.50
CA LYS A 130 9.69 0.99 -4.85
C LYS A 130 11.00 0.29 -5.13
N CYS A 131 11.50 0.51 -6.34
CA CYS A 131 12.89 0.29 -6.71
C CYS A 131 13.75 1.42 -6.16
#